data_AF-A0A7H1MB03-F1
#
_entry.id   AF-A0A7H1MB03-F1
#
_cell.length_a   1.000
_cell.length_b   1.000
_cell.length_c   1.000
_cell.angle_alpha   90.00
_cell.angle_beta   90.00
_cell.angle_gamma   90.00
#
_symmetry.space_group_name_H-M   'P 1'
#
loop_
_entity.id
_entity.type
_entity.pdbx_description
1 polymer ?
#
loop_
_entity_poly.entity_id
_entity_poly.type
_entity_poly.pdbx_seq_one_letter_code
_entity_poly.pdbx_strand_id
1 'polypeptide(L)' 'MKQHILSYIKANPGATCTAVNRWLRRDQSLTDYVTTRRDLDEMVSDGLIEAREYRGITYFYLVGSAAQ' A
#
# COMPACT_ATOMS: atom_id res chain seq x y z
N MET A 1 7.38 9.72 3.97
CA MET A 1 6.74 8.90 2.92
C MET A 1 5.67 7.96 3.47
N LYS A 2 6.00 7.11 4.46
CA LYS A 2 5.04 6.20 5.12
C LYS A 2 3.73 6.86 5.58
N GLN A 3 3.76 8.07 6.14
CA GLN A 3 2.54 8.81 6.53
C GLN A 3 1.60 9.14 5.36
N HIS A 4 2.15 9.44 4.18
CA HIS A 4 1.36 9.69 2.97
C HIS A 4 0.69 8.39 2.50
N ILE A 5 1.44 7.28 2.50
CA ILE A 5 0.92 5.95 2.16
C ILE A 5 -0.19 5.54 3.14
N LEU A 6 0.00 5.74 4.45
CA LEU A 6 -1.03 5.47 5.47
C LEU A 6 -2.29 6.29 5.24
N SER A 7 -2.14 7.59 5.01
CA SER A 7 -3.28 8.48 4.73
C SER A 7 -4.04 8.03 3.48
N TYR A 8 -3.32 7.60 2.45
CA TYR A 8 -3.90 7.11 1.21
C TYR A 8 -4.65 5.78 1.39
N ILE A 9 -4.05 4.80 2.07
CA ILE A 9 -4.69 3.51 2.37
C ILE A 9 -5.89 3.68 3.31
N LYS A 10 -5.82 4.62 4.26
CA LYS A 10 -6.95 4.99 5.12
C LYS A 10 -8.15 5.48 4.31
N ALA A 11 -7.90 6.34 3.31
CA ALA A 11 -8.93 6.87 2.44
C ALA A 11 -9.39 5.87 1.36
N ASN A 12 -8.56 4.88 1.03
CA ASN A 12 -8.81 3.88 -0.01
C ASN A 12 -8.49 2.46 0.51
N PRO A 13 -9.32 1.88 1.39
CA PRO A 13 -9.11 0.52 1.87
C PRO A 13 -9.09 -0.48 0.72
N GLY A 14 -8.09 -1.36 0.68
CA GLY A 14 -7.88 -2.26 -0.45
C GLY A 14 -7.16 -1.59 -1.61
N ALA A 15 -6.33 -0.58 -1.36
CA ALA A 15 -5.44 -0.06 -2.39
C ALA A 15 -4.43 -1.14 -2.83
N THR A 16 -4.05 -1.14 -4.10
CA THR A 16 -2.98 -2.00 -4.64
C THR A 16 -1.65 -1.27 -4.68
N CYS A 17 -0.53 -2.00 -4.80
CA CYS A 17 0.80 -1.40 -4.96
C CYS A 17 0.84 -0.41 -6.15
N THR A 18 0.19 -0.76 -7.26
CA THR A 18 0.07 0.12 -8.44
C THR A 18 -0.70 1.41 -8.13
N ALA A 19 -1.81 1.34 -7.37
CA ALA A 19 -2.58 2.52 -6.99
C ALA A 19 -1.76 3.46 -6.09
N VAL A 20 -1.06 2.90 -5.10
CA VAL A 20 -0.15 3.65 -4.21
C VAL A 20 0.98 4.28 -5.02
N ASN A 21 1.63 3.53 -5.92
CA ASN A 21 2.73 4.03 -6.75
C ASN A 21 2.29 5.18 -7.67
N ARG A 22 1.12 5.03 -8.30
CA ARG A 22 0.54 6.06 -9.16
C ARG A 22 0.24 7.34 -8.38
N TRP A 23 -0.32 7.23 -7.18
CA TRP A 23 -0.62 8.40 -6.35
C TRP A 23 0.65 9.09 -5.85
N LEU A 24 1.64 8.31 -5.40
CA LEU A 24 2.83 8.82 -4.74
C LEU A 24 3.89 9.33 -5.73
N ARG A 25 4.10 8.59 -6.82
CA ARG A 25 5.25 8.74 -7.72
C ARG A 25 4.84 8.92 -9.19
N ARG A 26 3.53 9.01 -9.47
CA ARG A 26 2.97 9.18 -10.83
C ARG A 26 3.35 8.08 -11.81
N ASP A 27 3.68 6.89 -11.31
CA ASP A 27 4.04 5.72 -12.14
C ASP A 27 5.20 6.00 -13.12
N GLN A 28 6.14 6.87 -12.71
CA GLN A 28 7.20 7.40 -13.58
C GLN A 28 8.23 6.35 -13.99
N SER A 29 8.49 5.34 -13.17
CA SER A 29 9.51 4.33 -13.45
C SER A 29 9.26 3.00 -12.74
N LEU A 30 9.91 1.94 -13.24
CA LEU A 30 9.95 0.64 -12.56
C LEU A 30 10.67 0.73 -11.21
N THR A 31 11.72 1.56 -11.12
CA THR A 31 12.44 1.81 -9.86
C THR A 31 11.53 2.41 -8.79
N ASP A 32 10.66 3.34 -9.17
CA ASP A 32 9.66 3.92 -8.29
C ASP A 32 8.66 2.87 -7.80
N TYR A 33 8.20 1.99 -8.70
CA TYR A 33 7.32 0.89 -8.34
C TYR A 33 7.97 -0.06 -7.33
N VAL A 34 9.23 -0.47 -7.56
CA VAL A 34 9.97 -1.35 -6.63
C VAL A 34 10.19 -0.64 -5.28
N THR A 35 10.45 0.66 -5.28
CA THR A 35 10.61 1.44 -4.06
C THR A 35 9.31 1.50 -3.28
N THR A 36 8.17 1.77 -3.95
CA THR A 36 6.85 1.74 -3.31
C THR A 36 6.51 0.35 -2.77
N ARG A 37 6.87 -0.72 -3.49
CA ARG A 37 6.68 -2.09 -2.98
C ARG A 37 7.47 -2.33 -1.69
N ARG A 38 8.74 -1.89 -1.64
CA ARG A 38 9.56 -1.98 -0.43
C ARG A 38 8.99 -1.18 0.73
N ASP A 39 8.54 0.05 0.47
CA ASP A 39 7.89 0.89 1.50
C ASP A 39 6.65 0.19 2.08
N LEU A 40 5.83 -0.45 1.23
CA LEU A 40 4.64 -1.21 1.66
C LEU A 40 5.02 -2.47 2.45
N ASP A 41 6.03 -3.22 2.01
CA ASP A 41 6.49 -4.43 2.71
C ASP A 41 7.04 -4.10 4.11
N GLU A 42 7.79 -3.02 4.24
CA GLU A 42 8.26 -2.53 5.55
C GLU A 42 7.09 -2.12 6.44
N MET A 43 6.07 -1.46 5.90
CA MET A 43 4.88 -1.08 6.66
C MET A 43 4.02 -2.27 7.10
N VAL A 44 4.01 -3.35 6.32
CA VAL A 44 3.41 -4.63 6.73
C VAL A 44 4.21 -5.25 7.87
N SER A 45 5.54 -5.26 7.76
CA SER A 45 6.43 -5.76 8.81
C SER A 45 6.31 -4.96 10.12
N ASP A 46 6.12 -3.64 10.02
CA ASP A 46 5.92 -2.74 11.15
C ASP A 46 4.52 -2.88 11.79
N GLY A 47 3.61 -3.66 11.19
CA GLY A 47 2.24 -3.83 11.68
C GLY A 47 1.35 -2.61 11.50
N LEU A 48 1.69 -1.71 10.56
CA LEU A 48 0.92 -0.50 10.28
C LEU A 48 -0.21 -0.76 9.27
N ILE A 49 0.04 -1.65 8.31
CA ILE A 49 -0.91 -2.08 7.30
C ILE A 49 -0.93 -3.61 7.20
N GLU A 50 -2.03 -4.20 6.77
CA GLU A 50 -2.14 -5.61 6.44
C GLU A 50 -2.20 -5.77 4.92
N ALA A 51 -1.60 -6.86 4.42
CA ALA A 51 -1.69 -7.27 3.04
C ALA A 51 -2.62 -8.49 2.93
N ARG A 52 -3.59 -8.43 2.03
CA ARG A 52 -4.48 -9.55 1.71
C ARG A 52 -4.36 -9.87 0.23
N GLU A 53 -4.28 -11.16 -0.09
CA GLU A 53 -4.22 -11.61 -1.48
C GLU A 53 -5.58 -12.10 -1.93
N TYR A 54 -6.04 -11.60 -3.07
CA TYR A 54 -7.25 -12.07 -3.72
C TYR A 54 -7.03 -12.18 -5.23
N ARG A 55 -7.25 -13.37 -5.79
CA ARG A 55 -7.06 -13.68 -7.22
C ARG A 55 -5.68 -13.25 -7.76
N GLY A 56 -4.62 -13.43 -6.96
CA GLY A 56 -3.24 -13.08 -7.33
C GLY A 56 -2.94 -11.57 -7.28
N ILE A 57 -3.84 -10.76 -6.73
CA ILE A 57 -3.63 -9.32 -6.52
C ILE A 57 -3.50 -9.08 -5.01
N THR A 58 -2.46 -8.34 -4.63
CA THR A 58 -2.26 -7.90 -3.24
C THR A 58 -2.98 -6.57 -2.99
N TYR A 59 -3.81 -6.57 -1.95
CA TYR A 59 -4.58 -5.44 -1.46
C TYR A 59 -4.10 -5.04 -0.07
N PHE A 60 -3.96 -3.75 0.18
CA PHE A 60 -3.47 -3.22 1.45
C PHE A 60 -4.59 -2.52 2.23
N TYR A 61 -4.64 -2.79 3.54
CA TYR A 61 -5.60 -2.20 4.48
C TYR A 61 -4.86 -1.70 5.72
N LEU A 62 -5.45 -0.77 6.47
CA LEU A 62 -4.90 -0.40 7.77
C LEU A 62 -5.07 -1.56 8.77
N VAL A 63 -4.05 -1.80 9.60
CA VAL A 63 -4.21 -2.75 10.72
C VAL A 63 -5.28 -2.21 11.67
N GLY A 64 -6.21 -3.08 12.08
CA GLY A 64 -7.34 -2.71 12.94
C GLY A 64 -8.52 -2.08 12.20
N SER A 65 -8.42 -1.82 10.90
CA SER A 65 -9.56 -1.60 10.01
C SER A 65 -10.21 -2.96 9.69
N ALA A 66 -10.70 -3.65 10.72
CA ALA A 66 -11.69 -4.69 10.51
C ALA A 66 -12.88 -4.02 9.81
N ALA A 67 -13.28 -4.56 8.65
CA ALA A 67 -14.55 -4.23 8.04
C ALA A 67 -15.65 -4.49 9.10
N GLN A 68 -16.20 -3.41 9.63
CA GLN A 68 -17.55 -3.42 10.20
C GLN A 68 -18.54 -3.33 9.06
#